data_AF-A0A813LKQ1-F1
#
_entry.id   AF-A0A813LKQ1-F1
#
_cell.length_a   1.000
_cell.length_b   1.000
_cell.length_c   1.000
_cell.angle_alpha   90.00
_cell.angle_beta   90.00
_cell.angle_gamma   90.00
#
_symmetry.space_group_name_H-M   'P 1'
#
loop_
_entity.id
_entity.type
_entity.pdbx_description
1 polymer ?
#
loop_
_entity_poly.entity_id
_entity_poly.type
_entity_poly.pdbx_seq_one_letter_code
_entity_poly.pdbx_strand_id
1 'polypeptide(L)'
;MLNMAFARTSSDMCLHDRTSTALHSLQHPGSRMHQRGVSLATVMDFGGRHFGPNAGEKDHDALSFPTDKYDIFISHTWRTGRIAKYAALLYYTSLFPALCAGLAAGILAFALQVNGILPPFGVIEGYETAEYPEPLPGSLWCILTGGCTCFATLVMWARLFDLAESTRGTKVSYFFDRLCINQTDAELKQAGIDSIGAYPRNSDSMLVLWAPEYFTRLWCVFELAVFLEKSTNAECKSLLHKSYAEMRQASVGAKLDLRRVSSATEISNEETVPARIAAATSAQRTRNETHDRKLTIIPVQMGLFCMAVLAAGYVAYVLSRAIEFLERDLVSEHPTEPDFWADSFQQAGLL
;
A
#
# COMPACT_ATOMS: atom_id res chain seq x y z
N MET A 1 15.71 -30.25 9.43
CA MET A 1 17.01 -30.33 10.13
C MET A 1 17.53 -28.92 10.35
N LEU A 2 17.26 -28.36 11.53
CA LEU A 2 18.04 -27.30 12.19
C LEU A 2 17.41 -27.12 13.58
N ASN A 3 18.05 -27.74 14.58
CA ASN A 3 17.67 -27.68 15.98
C ASN A 3 18.03 -26.30 16.55
N MET A 4 17.05 -25.57 17.09
CA MET A 4 17.30 -24.47 18.01
C MET A 4 17.12 -24.98 19.44
N ALA A 5 18.23 -25.19 20.13
CA ALA A 5 18.27 -25.43 21.55
C ALA A 5 18.04 -24.11 22.30
N PHE A 6 16.98 -24.06 23.11
CA PHE A 6 16.72 -22.98 24.06
C PHE A 6 17.53 -23.24 25.32
N ALA A 7 18.61 -22.48 25.52
CA ALA A 7 19.29 -22.40 26.82
C ALA A 7 18.70 -21.20 27.59
N ARG A 8 18.09 -21.49 28.75
CA ARG A 8 17.78 -20.49 29.78
C ARG A 8 19.06 -20.21 30.58
N THR A 9 19.50 -18.96 30.61
CA THR A 9 20.39 -18.46 31.66
C THR A 9 19.99 -17.04 32.08
N SER A 10 19.81 -16.89 33.38
CA SER A 10 19.70 -15.66 34.16
C SER A 10 20.71 -14.59 33.72
N SER A 11 20.26 -13.34 33.49
CA SER A 11 21.10 -12.13 33.51
C SER A 11 20.28 -10.84 33.31
N ASP A 12 19.47 -10.48 34.31
CA ASP A 12 18.78 -9.17 34.40
C ASP A 12 19.75 -8.00 34.77
N MET A 13 21.03 -8.09 34.43
CA MET A 13 22.05 -7.14 34.92
C MET A 13 23.03 -6.64 33.85
N CYS A 14 22.61 -6.50 32.58
CA CYS A 14 23.45 -5.87 31.54
C CYS A 14 22.70 -5.25 30.33
N LEU A 15 21.41 -4.91 30.46
CA LEU A 15 20.67 -4.25 29.36
C LEU A 15 20.89 -2.72 29.32
N HIS A 16 21.21 -2.11 30.46
CA HIS A 16 21.40 -0.66 30.54
C HIS A 16 22.75 -0.17 30.01
N ASP A 17 23.77 -1.03 30.01
CA ASP A 17 25.12 -0.65 29.58
C ASP A 17 25.28 -0.74 28.06
N ARG A 18 24.76 -1.80 27.43
CA ARG A 18 24.81 -1.97 25.96
C ARG A 18 24.02 -0.91 25.20
N THR A 19 22.93 -0.40 25.77
CA THR A 19 22.15 0.69 25.13
C THR A 19 22.93 2.01 25.15
N SER A 20 23.68 2.28 26.22
CA SER A 20 24.54 3.47 26.31
C SER A 20 25.74 3.39 25.38
N THR A 21 26.41 2.23 25.29
CA THR A 21 27.54 2.03 24.37
C THR A 21 27.11 2.07 22.90
N ALA A 22 25.95 1.49 22.55
CA ALA A 22 25.39 1.60 21.21
C ALA A 22 25.07 3.06 20.86
N LEU A 23 24.45 3.83 21.77
CA LEU A 23 24.17 5.25 21.58
C LEU A 23 25.44 6.10 21.45
N HIS A 24 26.52 5.76 22.13
CA HIS A 24 27.80 6.46 22.03
C HIS A 24 28.58 6.08 20.75
N SER A 25 28.44 4.84 20.26
CA SER A 25 29.03 4.40 18.99
C SER A 25 28.40 5.10 17.77
N LEU A 26 27.17 5.62 17.91
CA LEU A 26 26.50 6.44 16.88
C LEU A 26 27.09 7.85 16.74
N GLN A 27 28.00 8.27 17.62
CA GLN A 27 28.58 9.62 17.60
C GLN A 27 29.98 9.70 16.98
N HIS A 28 30.56 8.60 16.48
CA HIS A 28 31.81 8.71 15.72
C HIS A 28 31.55 9.44 14.40
N PRO A 29 32.18 10.60 14.13
CA PRO A 29 31.94 11.39 12.92
C PRO A 29 32.37 10.68 11.62
N GLY A 30 33.12 9.56 11.73
CA GLY A 30 33.45 8.66 10.62
C GLY A 30 32.48 7.49 10.43
N SER A 31 31.57 7.24 11.36
CA SER A 31 30.52 6.21 11.27
C SER A 31 29.17 6.86 10.97
N ARG A 32 29.12 7.74 9.95
CA ARG A 32 27.85 8.05 9.28
C ARG A 32 27.39 6.77 8.61
N MET A 33 26.75 5.97 9.44
CA MET A 33 26.04 4.76 9.11
C MET A 33 25.29 5.02 7.81
N HIS A 34 25.52 4.14 6.83
CA HIS A 34 25.05 4.32 5.47
C HIS A 34 23.52 4.20 5.46
N GLN A 35 22.83 5.26 5.87
CA GLN A 35 21.40 5.40 5.75
C GLN A 35 21.12 5.54 4.25
N ARG A 36 20.31 4.61 3.74
CA ARG A 36 19.98 4.55 2.33
C ARG A 36 18.48 4.62 2.19
N GLY A 37 18.00 5.50 1.31
CA GLY A 37 16.61 5.59 0.89
C GLY A 37 16.40 4.84 -0.42
N VAL A 38 15.14 4.62 -0.76
CA VAL A 38 14.73 4.05 -2.04
C VAL A 38 13.57 4.86 -2.62
N SER A 39 13.42 4.88 -3.95
CA SER A 39 12.26 5.52 -4.59
C SER A 39 11.02 4.64 -4.51
N LEU A 40 9.83 5.25 -4.51
CA LEU A 40 8.56 4.51 -4.52
C LEU A 40 8.47 3.57 -5.72
N ALA A 41 8.90 4.04 -6.90
CA ALA A 41 8.98 3.25 -8.12
C ALA A 41 9.70 1.93 -7.86
N THR A 42 10.89 2.00 -7.26
CA THR A 42 11.73 0.84 -6.96
C THR A 42 11.09 -0.09 -5.93
N VAL A 43 10.39 0.43 -4.91
CA VAL A 43 9.61 -0.41 -3.98
C VAL A 43 8.49 -1.17 -4.71
N MET A 44 7.84 -0.51 -5.66
CA MET A 44 6.71 -1.02 -6.44
C MET A 44 7.10 -1.85 -7.67
N ASP A 45 8.39 -1.97 -7.98
CA ASP A 45 8.91 -2.70 -9.15
C ASP A 45 8.30 -4.10 -9.29
N PHE A 46 7.90 -4.43 -10.53
CA PHE A 46 7.38 -5.75 -10.92
C PHE A 46 6.28 -6.27 -9.96
N GLY A 47 5.31 -5.43 -9.61
CA GLY A 47 4.19 -5.80 -8.75
C GLY A 47 4.60 -5.98 -7.29
N GLY A 48 5.56 -5.18 -6.81
CA GLY A 48 6.10 -5.30 -5.47
C GLY A 48 6.95 -6.55 -5.29
N ARG A 49 7.80 -6.90 -6.27
CA ARG A 49 8.69 -8.06 -6.19
C ARG A 49 9.52 -8.07 -4.90
N HIS A 50 9.85 -6.89 -4.39
CA HIS A 50 10.67 -6.68 -3.20
C HIS A 50 9.99 -7.12 -1.90
N PHE A 51 8.68 -7.33 -1.91
CA PHE A 51 7.94 -7.96 -0.82
C PHE A 51 7.96 -9.50 -0.86
N GLY A 52 8.51 -10.10 -1.92
CA GLY A 52 8.59 -11.56 -2.08
C GLY A 52 9.79 -12.18 -1.36
N PRO A 53 9.77 -13.50 -1.08
CA PRO A 53 10.85 -14.19 -0.35
C PRO A 53 12.21 -14.17 -1.07
N ASN A 54 12.23 -13.99 -2.40
CA ASN A 54 13.43 -14.08 -3.23
C ASN A 54 14.00 -12.71 -3.64
N ALA A 55 13.51 -11.61 -3.06
CA ALA A 55 14.01 -10.28 -3.40
C ALA A 55 15.39 -10.01 -2.78
N GLY A 56 16.31 -9.39 -3.50
CA GLY A 56 17.52 -8.85 -2.88
C GLY A 56 18.56 -9.91 -2.48
N GLU A 57 18.99 -10.72 -3.43
CA GLU A 57 20.29 -11.41 -3.28
C GLU A 57 21.37 -10.71 -4.12
N LYS A 58 20.97 -9.89 -5.10
CA LYS A 58 21.87 -9.18 -6.00
C LYS A 58 21.39 -7.74 -6.14
N ASP A 59 22.32 -6.79 -5.96
CA ASP A 59 22.18 -5.38 -6.33
C ASP A 59 21.52 -4.39 -5.34
N HIS A 60 21.76 -4.56 -4.02
CA HIS A 60 21.25 -3.62 -3.00
C HIS A 60 21.71 -2.17 -3.19
N ASP A 61 22.98 -1.99 -3.54
CA ASP A 61 23.59 -0.66 -3.65
C ASP A 61 23.14 0.10 -4.90
N ALA A 62 22.70 -0.59 -5.95
CA ALA A 62 22.16 0.07 -7.14
C ALA A 62 20.70 0.50 -6.99
N LEU A 63 19.93 -0.18 -6.14
CA LEU A 63 18.49 0.06 -5.97
C LEU A 63 18.16 1.11 -4.91
N SER A 64 19.14 1.51 -4.10
CA SER A 64 18.96 2.49 -3.01
C SER A 64 19.99 3.60 -3.14
N PHE A 65 19.78 4.74 -2.49
CA PHE A 65 20.68 5.89 -2.54
C PHE A 65 20.97 6.42 -1.13
N PRO A 66 22.16 6.97 -0.85
CA PRO A 66 22.46 7.58 0.45
C PRO A 66 21.46 8.69 0.79
N THR A 67 20.97 8.71 2.03
CA THR A 67 20.08 9.76 2.52
C THR A 67 20.34 10.01 4.00
N ASP A 68 20.22 11.26 4.44
CA ASP A 68 20.34 11.63 5.86
C ASP A 68 19.00 11.51 6.62
N LYS A 69 17.90 11.42 5.87
CA LYS A 69 16.52 11.45 6.38
C LYS A 69 15.60 10.64 5.47
N TYR A 70 14.47 10.21 6.00
CA TYR A 70 13.40 9.58 5.22
C TYR A 70 12.16 10.46 5.21
N ASP A 71 11.56 10.63 4.04
CA ASP A 71 10.26 11.27 3.93
C ASP A 71 9.18 10.32 4.46
N ILE A 72 9.27 9.04 4.09
CA ILE A 72 8.27 8.02 4.42
C ILE A 72 8.94 6.71 4.88
N PHE A 73 8.59 6.24 6.08
CA PHE A 73 8.92 4.91 6.58
C PHE A 73 7.83 3.90 6.24
N ILE A 74 8.12 2.86 5.46
CA ILE A 74 7.13 1.82 5.15
C ILE A 74 7.24 0.68 6.16
N SER A 75 6.34 0.64 7.14
CA SER A 75 6.24 -0.50 8.06
C SER A 75 5.21 -1.51 7.59
N HIS A 76 5.57 -2.78 7.66
CA HIS A 76 4.74 -3.86 7.16
C HIS A 76 5.12 -5.20 7.82
N THR A 77 4.22 -6.19 7.75
CA THR A 77 4.53 -7.55 8.18
C THR A 77 4.94 -8.42 6.99
N TRP A 78 6.03 -9.18 7.13
CA TRP A 78 6.48 -10.13 6.11
C TRP A 78 5.52 -11.32 5.88
N ARG A 79 4.56 -11.56 6.78
CA ARG A 79 3.57 -12.65 6.64
C ARG A 79 2.51 -12.38 5.56
N THR A 80 2.18 -11.12 5.32
CA THR A 80 1.17 -10.75 4.32
C THR A 80 1.71 -10.92 2.90
N GLY A 81 0.87 -11.46 2.01
CA GLY A 81 1.22 -11.67 0.60
C GLY A 81 1.62 -10.39 -0.11
N ARG A 82 2.58 -10.51 -1.04
CA ARG A 82 3.15 -9.37 -1.79
C ARG A 82 2.10 -8.53 -2.53
N ILE A 83 1.11 -9.19 -3.13
CA ILE A 83 0.12 -8.51 -3.98
C ILE A 83 -0.80 -7.63 -3.15
N ALA A 84 -1.14 -8.05 -1.92
CA ALA A 84 -1.95 -7.22 -1.03
C ALA A 84 -1.23 -5.93 -0.62
N LYS A 85 0.07 -6.01 -0.33
CA LYS A 85 0.90 -4.84 -0.02
C LYS A 85 1.07 -3.93 -1.23
N TYR A 86 1.33 -4.50 -2.39
CA TYR A 86 1.43 -3.77 -3.65
C TYR A 86 0.11 -3.05 -3.99
N ALA A 87 -1.03 -3.75 -3.89
CA ALA A 87 -2.34 -3.15 -4.11
C ALA A 87 -2.66 -2.04 -3.11
N ALA A 88 -2.26 -2.19 -1.84
CA ALA A 88 -2.41 -1.13 -0.84
C ALA A 88 -1.58 0.11 -1.18
N LEU A 89 -0.35 -0.07 -1.67
CA LEU A 89 0.50 1.03 -2.13
C LEU A 89 -0.05 1.70 -3.39
N LEU A 90 -0.56 0.94 -4.36
CA LEU A 90 -1.23 1.47 -5.55
C LEU A 90 -2.44 2.33 -5.14
N TYR A 91 -3.30 1.79 -4.27
CA TYR A 91 -4.46 2.50 -3.75
C TYR A 91 -4.05 3.83 -3.09
N TYR A 92 -3.04 3.79 -2.23
CA TYR A 92 -2.59 4.98 -1.51
C TYR A 92 -2.01 6.07 -2.40
N THR A 93 -1.15 5.67 -3.32
CA THR A 93 -0.27 6.62 -4.04
C THR A 93 -0.85 7.04 -5.40
N SER A 94 -1.65 6.17 -6.02
CA SER A 94 -1.92 6.24 -7.45
C SER A 94 -3.42 6.33 -7.78
N LEU A 95 -4.33 6.04 -6.82
CA LEU A 95 -5.77 6.02 -7.09
C LEU A 95 -6.31 7.38 -7.53
N PHE A 96 -6.03 8.44 -6.78
CA PHE A 96 -6.56 9.76 -7.11
C PHE A 96 -6.04 10.29 -8.46
N PRO A 97 -4.71 10.27 -8.75
CA PRO A 97 -4.21 10.61 -10.08
C PRO A 97 -4.80 9.75 -11.20
N ALA A 98 -4.98 8.45 -10.97
CA ALA A 98 -5.59 7.54 -11.94
C ALA A 98 -7.04 7.92 -12.27
N LEU A 99 -7.85 8.24 -11.25
CA LEU A 99 -9.22 8.69 -11.45
C LEU A 99 -9.29 10.01 -12.22
N CYS A 100 -8.43 10.99 -11.87
CA CYS A 100 -8.36 12.26 -12.59
C CYS A 100 -7.93 12.08 -14.06
N ALA A 101 -6.89 11.28 -14.32
CA ALA A 101 -6.39 11.02 -15.66
C ALA A 101 -7.42 10.26 -16.52
N GLY A 102 -8.07 9.24 -15.94
CA GLY A 102 -9.15 8.50 -16.59
C GLY A 102 -10.35 9.39 -16.92
N LEU A 103 -10.79 10.23 -15.98
CA LEU A 103 -11.88 11.17 -16.21
C LEU A 103 -11.54 12.16 -17.33
N ALA A 104 -10.34 12.74 -17.31
CA ALA A 104 -9.89 13.66 -18.34
C ALA A 104 -9.84 12.99 -19.73
N ALA A 105 -9.34 11.75 -19.82
CA ALA A 105 -9.32 10.98 -21.06
C ALA A 105 -10.73 10.63 -21.58
N GLY A 106 -11.65 10.32 -20.67
CA GLY A 106 -13.06 10.08 -21.01
C GLY A 106 -13.75 11.33 -21.56
N ILE A 107 -13.55 12.49 -20.91
CA ILE A 107 -14.08 13.78 -21.38
C ILE A 107 -13.49 14.15 -22.75
N LEU A 108 -12.19 13.94 -22.96
CA LEU A 108 -11.54 14.20 -24.25
C LEU A 108 -12.11 13.30 -25.35
N ALA A 109 -12.29 11.99 -25.08
CA ALA A 109 -12.88 11.07 -26.04
C ALA A 109 -14.32 11.46 -26.40
N PHE A 110 -15.12 11.86 -25.40
CA PHE A 110 -16.46 12.40 -25.63
C PHE A 110 -16.42 13.63 -26.56
N ALA A 111 -15.55 14.59 -26.27
CA ALA A 111 -15.41 15.79 -27.09
C ALA A 111 -15.00 15.46 -28.53
N LEU A 112 -14.01 14.58 -28.72
CA LEU A 112 -13.57 14.16 -30.06
C LEU A 112 -14.68 13.48 -30.84
N GLN A 113 -15.53 12.69 -30.18
CA GLN A 113 -16.67 12.05 -30.82
C GLN A 113 -17.76 13.05 -31.22
N VAL A 114 -18.12 13.99 -30.34
CA VAL A 114 -19.11 15.04 -30.66
C VAL A 114 -18.66 15.92 -31.84
N ASN A 115 -17.35 16.08 -32.01
CA ASN A 115 -16.77 16.79 -33.16
C ASN A 115 -16.58 15.91 -34.41
N GLY A 116 -17.08 14.66 -34.41
CA GLY A 116 -16.99 13.75 -35.54
C GLY A 116 -15.58 13.22 -35.85
N ILE A 117 -14.62 13.42 -34.94
CA ILE A 117 -13.24 12.93 -35.11
C ILE A 117 -13.17 11.44 -34.75
N LEU A 118 -13.86 11.04 -33.67
CA LEU A 118 -14.00 9.63 -33.33
C LEU A 118 -15.32 9.08 -33.89
N PRO A 119 -15.30 7.94 -34.59
CA PRO A 119 -16.52 7.35 -35.12
C PRO A 119 -17.38 6.79 -33.98
N PRO A 120 -18.73 6.80 -34.09
CA PRO A 120 -19.56 6.07 -33.16
C PRO A 120 -19.34 4.56 -33.28
N PHE A 121 -19.46 3.85 -32.16
CA PHE A 121 -19.42 2.38 -32.13
C PHE A 121 -20.85 1.87 -32.00
N GLY A 122 -21.49 1.67 -33.15
CA GLY A 122 -22.83 1.14 -33.24
C GLY A 122 -23.93 2.18 -32.98
N VAL A 123 -25.15 1.69 -33.10
CA VAL A 123 -26.38 2.46 -33.00
C VAL A 123 -27.16 1.90 -31.81
N ILE A 124 -27.54 2.74 -30.85
CA ILE A 124 -28.42 2.33 -29.74
C ILE A 124 -29.85 2.35 -30.27
N GLU A 125 -30.24 1.27 -30.92
CA GLU A 125 -31.64 1.02 -31.31
C GLU A 125 -32.53 0.88 -30.06
N GLY A 126 -33.83 1.18 -30.17
CA GLY A 126 -34.80 1.01 -29.08
C GLY A 126 -34.98 2.21 -28.13
N TYR A 127 -34.34 3.36 -28.43
CA TYR A 127 -34.61 4.65 -27.79
C TYR A 127 -35.32 5.63 -28.73
N GLU A 128 -36.03 5.10 -29.74
CA GLU A 128 -36.87 5.90 -30.63
C GLU A 128 -38.00 6.52 -29.81
N THR A 129 -37.88 7.82 -29.57
CA THR A 129 -38.97 8.62 -29.04
C THR A 129 -39.63 9.35 -30.20
N ALA A 130 -40.89 9.74 -30.07
CA ALA A 130 -41.55 10.57 -31.09
C ALA A 130 -40.79 11.89 -31.37
N GLU A 131 -39.90 12.30 -30.46
CA GLU A 131 -39.03 13.49 -30.57
C GLU A 131 -37.70 13.21 -31.29
N TYR A 132 -37.20 11.96 -31.25
CA TYR A 132 -35.94 11.55 -31.88
C TYR A 132 -36.13 10.20 -32.58
N PRO A 133 -36.59 10.20 -33.86
CA PRO A 133 -36.80 8.98 -34.63
C PRO A 133 -35.49 8.36 -35.12
N GLU A 134 -34.40 9.12 -35.10
CA GLU A 134 -33.07 8.63 -35.46
C GLU A 134 -32.43 7.95 -34.24
N PRO A 135 -31.93 6.71 -34.38
CA PRO A 135 -31.37 5.99 -33.26
C PRO A 135 -30.05 6.64 -32.80
N LEU A 136 -29.88 6.77 -31.49
CA LEU A 136 -28.75 7.49 -30.90
C LEU A 136 -27.44 6.71 -31.12
N PRO A 137 -26.38 7.32 -31.66
CA PRO A 137 -25.10 6.64 -31.84
C PRO A 137 -24.50 6.24 -30.49
N GLY A 138 -24.27 4.93 -30.31
CA GLY A 138 -23.57 4.39 -29.15
C GLY A 138 -22.07 4.64 -29.26
N SER A 139 -21.39 4.82 -28.13
CA SER A 139 -19.93 4.89 -28.14
C SER A 139 -19.31 4.37 -26.86
N LEU A 140 -18.33 3.50 -27.06
CA LEU A 140 -17.51 2.92 -26.01
C LEU A 140 -16.23 3.72 -25.77
N TRP A 141 -15.95 4.75 -26.57
CA TRP A 141 -14.68 5.47 -26.50
C TRP A 141 -14.41 6.03 -25.12
N CYS A 142 -15.39 6.68 -24.48
CA CYS A 142 -15.21 7.27 -23.15
C CYS A 142 -14.83 6.23 -22.08
N ILE A 143 -15.44 5.04 -22.13
CA ILE A 143 -15.17 3.95 -21.18
C ILE A 143 -13.82 3.32 -21.47
N LEU A 144 -13.50 3.05 -22.73
CA LEU A 144 -12.24 2.43 -23.12
C LEU A 144 -11.07 3.37 -22.82
N THR A 145 -11.11 4.61 -23.31
CA THR A 145 -10.02 5.57 -23.09
C THR A 145 -9.91 5.94 -21.62
N GLY A 146 -11.04 6.20 -20.93
CA GLY A 146 -11.04 6.55 -19.51
C GLY A 146 -10.59 5.39 -18.63
N GLY A 147 -11.12 4.19 -18.85
CA GLY A 147 -10.77 2.98 -18.12
C GLY A 147 -9.31 2.55 -18.34
N CYS A 148 -8.87 2.48 -19.60
CA CYS A 148 -7.47 2.16 -19.92
C CYS A 148 -6.50 3.20 -19.38
N THR A 149 -6.80 4.49 -19.48
CA THR A 149 -5.94 5.56 -18.95
C THR A 149 -5.89 5.52 -17.43
N CYS A 150 -7.03 5.29 -16.77
CA CYS A 150 -7.11 5.12 -15.33
C CYS A 150 -6.22 3.94 -14.89
N PHE A 151 -6.39 2.76 -15.50
CA PHE A 151 -5.60 1.58 -15.17
C PHE A 151 -4.10 1.76 -15.44
N ALA A 152 -3.75 2.30 -16.61
CA ALA A 152 -2.36 2.56 -16.97
C ALA A 152 -1.72 3.54 -15.98
N THR A 153 -2.42 4.63 -15.64
CA THR A 153 -1.96 5.61 -14.66
C THR A 153 -1.82 4.96 -13.29
N LEU A 154 -2.81 4.17 -12.85
CA LEU A 154 -2.76 3.47 -11.56
C LEU A 154 -1.47 2.65 -11.42
N VAL A 155 -1.12 1.85 -12.43
CA VAL A 155 0.07 0.97 -12.38
C VAL A 155 1.38 1.71 -12.63
N MET A 156 1.38 2.73 -13.49
CA MET A 156 2.60 3.44 -13.91
C MET A 156 2.89 4.70 -13.09
N TRP A 157 1.96 5.17 -12.25
CA TRP A 157 2.09 6.45 -11.54
C TRP A 157 3.37 6.56 -10.74
N ALA A 158 3.76 5.50 -10.01
CA ALA A 158 5.01 5.53 -9.24
C ALA A 158 6.25 5.80 -10.11
N ARG A 159 6.29 5.29 -11.35
CA ARG A 159 7.37 5.54 -12.32
C ARG A 159 7.30 6.95 -12.89
N LEU A 160 6.11 7.41 -13.25
CA LEU A 160 5.89 8.76 -13.77
C LEU A 160 6.24 9.82 -12.72
N PHE A 161 5.90 9.55 -11.46
CA PHE A 161 6.21 10.39 -10.32
C PHE A 161 7.71 10.44 -10.05
N ASP A 162 8.41 9.29 -10.04
CA ASP A 162 9.87 9.22 -9.89
C ASP A 162 10.60 9.98 -11.02
N LEU A 163 10.10 9.89 -12.27
CA LEU A 163 10.62 10.66 -13.39
C LEU A 163 10.39 12.18 -13.18
N ALA A 164 9.19 12.58 -12.78
CA ALA A 164 8.86 13.98 -12.51
C ALA A 164 9.72 14.55 -11.36
N GLU A 165 9.94 13.77 -10.30
CA GLU A 165 10.83 14.10 -9.19
C GLU A 165 12.29 14.25 -9.64
N SER A 166 12.78 13.32 -10.46
CA SER A 166 14.12 13.39 -11.02
C SER A 166 14.32 14.67 -11.85
N THR A 167 13.30 15.15 -12.56
CA THR A 167 13.40 16.42 -13.31
C THR A 167 13.40 17.66 -12.41
N ARG A 168 12.82 17.57 -11.21
CA ARG A 168 12.76 18.67 -10.23
C ARG A 168 13.96 18.71 -9.28
N GLY A 169 14.80 17.67 -9.29
CA GLY A 169 15.94 17.55 -8.37
C GLY A 169 15.55 17.23 -6.93
N THR A 170 14.28 16.91 -6.68
CA THR A 170 13.74 16.55 -5.36
C THR A 170 13.37 15.07 -5.39
N LYS A 171 14.15 14.20 -4.73
CA LYS A 171 13.81 12.78 -4.61
C LYS A 171 13.14 12.52 -3.28
N VAL A 172 11.93 11.96 -3.30
CA VAL A 172 11.29 11.47 -2.08
C VAL A 172 11.93 10.15 -1.68
N SER A 173 12.46 10.13 -0.47
CA SER A 173 13.19 9.03 0.14
C SER A 173 12.27 8.16 0.99
N TYR A 174 12.14 6.90 0.57
CA TYR A 174 11.41 5.89 1.34
C TYR A 174 12.41 5.02 2.11
N PHE A 175 12.08 4.67 3.35
CA PHE A 175 12.74 3.56 4.03
C PHE A 175 11.96 2.26 3.79
N PHE A 176 12.65 1.26 3.25
CA PHE A 176 12.16 -0.09 3.09
C PHE A 176 13.26 -1.06 3.49
N ASP A 177 13.09 -1.72 4.64
CA ASP A 177 14.08 -2.56 5.34
C ASP A 177 14.96 -3.40 4.39
N ARG A 178 14.35 -4.14 3.46
CA ARG A 178 15.06 -5.06 2.57
C ARG A 178 15.93 -4.39 1.51
N LEU A 179 15.61 -3.15 1.12
CA LEU A 179 16.36 -2.39 0.12
C LEU A 179 17.34 -1.41 0.77
N CYS A 180 17.02 -0.91 1.96
CA CYS A 180 17.80 0.09 2.68
C CYS A 180 18.87 -0.52 3.59
N ILE A 181 18.70 -1.78 4.04
CA ILE A 181 19.70 -2.53 4.81
C ILE A 181 20.41 -3.50 3.87
N ASN A 182 21.75 -3.50 3.91
CA ASN A 182 22.57 -4.45 3.14
C ASN A 182 22.21 -5.88 3.55
N GLN A 183 21.77 -6.72 2.59
CA GLN A 183 21.40 -8.11 2.90
C GLN A 183 22.54 -9.11 2.69
N THR A 184 23.59 -8.71 1.98
CA THR A 184 24.69 -9.57 1.51
C THR A 184 25.89 -9.52 2.45
N ASP A 185 26.28 -8.32 2.89
CA ASP A 185 27.38 -8.10 3.82
C ASP A 185 26.88 -8.26 5.26
N ALA A 186 27.44 -9.23 5.99
CA ALA A 186 26.99 -9.57 7.33
C ALA A 186 27.24 -8.45 8.36
N GLU A 187 28.35 -7.71 8.23
CA GLU A 187 28.70 -6.63 9.15
C GLU A 187 27.80 -5.43 8.93
N LEU A 188 27.59 -5.02 7.68
CA LEU A 188 26.68 -3.93 7.32
C LEU A 188 25.23 -4.27 7.63
N LYS A 189 24.84 -5.54 7.46
CA LYS A 189 23.52 -6.03 7.86
C LYS A 189 23.31 -5.90 9.36
N GLN A 190 24.27 -6.36 10.15
CA GLN A 190 24.19 -6.27 11.62
C GLN A 190 24.16 -4.82 12.07
N ALA A 191 25.01 -3.96 11.50
CA ALA A 191 25.00 -2.52 11.78
C ALA A 191 23.64 -1.87 11.44
N GLY A 192 22.99 -2.29 10.34
CA GLY A 192 21.64 -1.84 10.00
C GLY A 192 20.58 -2.32 11.00
N ILE A 193 20.67 -3.58 11.45
CA ILE A 193 19.77 -4.15 12.46
C ILE A 193 19.94 -3.44 13.81
N ASP A 194 21.17 -3.20 14.24
CA ASP A 194 21.49 -2.48 15.49
C ASP A 194 20.93 -1.04 15.47
N SER A 195 20.66 -0.53 14.27
CA SER A 195 20.19 0.82 14.01
C SER A 195 18.71 0.89 13.63
N ILE A 196 17.97 -0.19 13.82
CA ILE A 196 16.56 -0.27 13.42
C ILE A 196 15.67 0.80 14.08
N GLY A 197 16.02 1.23 15.30
CA GLY A 197 15.34 2.34 15.98
C GLY A 197 15.64 3.72 15.39
N ALA A 198 16.76 3.88 14.68
CA ALA A 198 17.15 5.16 14.08
C ALA A 198 16.30 5.50 12.84
N TYR A 199 15.92 4.50 12.04
CA TYR A 199 15.15 4.71 10.81
C TYR A 199 13.78 5.39 11.05
N PRO A 200 12.86 4.86 11.89
CA PRO A 200 11.61 5.56 12.21
C PRO A 200 11.84 6.87 12.97
N ARG A 201 12.95 7.00 13.72
CA ARG A 201 13.34 8.27 14.36
C ARG A 201 13.81 9.33 13.39
N ASN A 202 14.28 8.96 12.20
CA ASN A 202 14.74 9.86 11.15
C ASN A 202 13.73 9.98 10.00
N SER A 203 12.49 9.52 10.20
CA SER A 203 11.42 9.60 9.19
C SER A 203 10.42 10.72 9.51
N ASP A 204 9.97 11.45 8.50
CA ASP A 204 8.93 12.49 8.63
C ASP A 204 7.53 11.91 8.75
N SER A 205 7.29 10.81 8.05
CA SER A 205 6.03 10.10 8.08
C SER A 205 6.23 8.59 8.17
N MET A 206 5.20 7.90 8.63
CA MET A 206 5.15 6.45 8.71
C MET A 206 3.91 5.94 7.98
N LEU A 207 4.13 5.05 7.03
CA LEU A 207 3.09 4.35 6.28
C LEU A 207 3.04 2.90 6.77
N VAL A 208 1.98 2.57 7.51
CA VAL A 208 1.73 1.23 8.02
C VAL A 208 0.83 0.47 7.06
N LEU A 209 1.38 -0.56 6.41
CA LEU A 209 0.61 -1.53 5.62
C LEU A 209 -0.01 -2.55 6.59
N TRP A 210 -1.19 -2.21 7.11
CA TRP A 210 -1.84 -2.93 8.18
C TRP A 210 -2.48 -4.22 7.70
N ALA A 211 -2.15 -5.31 8.40
CA ALA A 211 -2.76 -6.63 8.27
C ALA A 211 -3.05 -7.18 9.68
N PRO A 212 -3.95 -8.17 9.83
CA PRO A 212 -4.29 -8.73 11.13
C PRO A 212 -3.07 -9.20 11.95
N GLU A 213 -2.02 -9.69 11.29
CA GLU A 213 -0.81 -10.18 11.96
C GLU A 213 0.18 -9.06 12.32
N TYR A 214 -0.03 -7.82 11.92
CA TYR A 214 0.93 -6.72 12.08
C TYR A 214 1.34 -6.54 13.55
N PHE A 215 0.37 -6.41 14.46
CA PHE A 215 0.63 -6.21 15.89
C PHE A 215 1.12 -7.48 16.62
N THR A 216 1.16 -8.63 15.95
CA THR A 216 1.78 -9.85 16.50
C THR A 216 3.30 -9.88 16.31
N ARG A 217 3.85 -8.95 15.53
CA ARG A 217 5.27 -8.88 15.18
C ARG A 217 5.98 -7.86 16.07
N LEU A 218 6.89 -8.33 16.91
CA LEU A 218 7.67 -7.50 17.83
C LEU A 218 8.29 -6.29 17.13
N TRP A 219 8.95 -6.50 15.97
CA TRP A 219 9.60 -5.44 15.21
C TRP A 219 8.65 -4.36 14.71
N CYS A 220 7.49 -4.74 14.16
CA CYS A 220 6.49 -3.78 13.68
C CYS A 220 5.92 -2.91 14.81
N VAL A 221 5.69 -3.51 15.99
CA VAL A 221 5.23 -2.78 17.19
C VAL A 221 6.32 -1.87 17.72
N PHE A 222 7.58 -2.35 17.75
CA PHE A 222 8.74 -1.57 18.14
C PHE A 222 8.93 -0.33 17.24
N GLU A 223 8.92 -0.51 15.92
CA GLU A 223 9.05 0.58 14.94
C GLU A 223 7.97 1.65 15.15
N LEU A 224 6.72 1.22 15.33
CA LEU A 224 5.58 2.11 15.56
C LEU A 224 5.73 2.88 16.88
N ALA A 225 6.11 2.18 17.96
CA ALA A 225 6.32 2.81 19.26
C ALA A 225 7.43 3.86 19.20
N VAL A 226 8.55 3.53 18.53
CA VAL A 226 9.69 4.44 18.34
C VAL A 226 9.33 5.65 17.48
N PHE A 227 8.53 5.47 16.42
CA PHE A 227 8.04 6.57 15.60
C PHE A 227 7.19 7.54 16.42
N LEU A 228 6.26 6.99 17.20
CA LEU A 228 5.28 7.74 17.99
C LEU A 228 5.87 8.41 19.23
N GLU A 229 6.92 7.85 19.84
CA GLU A 229 7.67 8.47 20.95
C GLU A 229 8.11 9.89 20.61
N LYS A 230 8.54 10.10 19.36
CA LYS A 230 8.97 11.41 18.83
C LYS A 230 7.83 12.28 18.30
N SER A 231 6.62 11.74 18.11
CA SER A 231 5.50 12.55 17.64
C SER A 231 5.12 13.59 18.71
N THR A 232 4.91 14.85 18.33
CA THR A 232 4.33 15.87 19.23
C THR A 232 2.82 15.82 19.26
N ASN A 233 2.21 15.08 18.33
CA ASN A 233 0.79 14.95 18.16
C ASN A 233 0.16 14.14 19.32
N ALA A 234 -0.69 14.80 20.10
CA ALA A 234 -1.35 14.21 21.27
C ALA A 234 -2.29 13.05 20.90
N GLU A 235 -2.90 13.09 19.71
CA GLU A 235 -3.75 12.02 19.19
C GLU A 235 -2.93 10.77 18.84
N CYS A 236 -1.78 10.96 18.19
CA CYS A 236 -0.83 9.86 17.94
C CYS A 236 -0.37 9.20 19.25
N LYS A 237 -0.10 10.00 20.30
CA LYS A 237 0.24 9.45 21.62
C LYS A 237 -0.91 8.74 22.30
N SER A 238 -2.15 9.25 22.19
CA SER A 238 -3.32 8.62 22.80
C SER A 238 -3.61 7.25 22.17
N LEU A 239 -3.42 7.11 20.85
CA LEU A 239 -3.50 5.83 20.14
C LEU A 239 -2.48 4.82 20.66
N LEU A 240 -1.25 5.27 20.94
CA LEU A 240 -0.19 4.46 21.52
C LEU A 240 -0.59 3.96 22.91
N HIS A 241 -1.09 4.85 23.77
CA HIS A 241 -1.55 4.50 25.11
C HIS A 241 -2.72 3.51 25.09
N LYS A 242 -3.70 3.72 24.20
CA LYS A 242 -4.85 2.84 24.04
C LYS A 242 -4.43 1.45 23.54
N SER A 243 -3.64 1.41 22.47
CA SER A 243 -3.14 0.15 21.91
C SER A 243 -2.27 -0.62 22.92
N TYR A 244 -1.42 0.09 23.67
CA TYR A 244 -0.61 -0.51 24.72
C TYR A 244 -1.47 -1.03 25.88
N ALA A 245 -2.51 -0.30 26.30
CA ALA A 245 -3.43 -0.75 27.33
C ALA A 245 -4.18 -2.01 26.91
N GLU A 246 -4.69 -2.06 25.67
CA GLU A 246 -5.38 -3.22 25.10
C GLU A 246 -4.44 -4.42 24.95
N MET A 247 -3.21 -4.22 24.44
CA MET A 247 -2.20 -5.27 24.35
C MET A 247 -1.76 -5.77 25.73
N ARG A 248 -1.62 -4.88 26.71
CA ARG A 248 -1.30 -5.25 28.10
C ARG A 248 -2.43 -6.08 28.70
N GLN A 249 -3.68 -5.66 28.53
CA GLN A 249 -4.86 -6.40 29.00
C GLN A 249 -4.96 -7.78 28.33
N ALA A 250 -4.74 -7.88 27.02
CA ALA A 250 -4.74 -9.16 26.30
C ALA A 250 -3.60 -10.08 26.77
N SER A 251 -2.40 -9.54 27.01
CA SER A 251 -1.25 -10.32 27.50
C SER A 251 -1.41 -10.78 28.95
N VAL A 252 -2.06 -9.97 29.80
CA VAL A 252 -2.38 -10.30 31.19
C VAL A 252 -3.47 -11.35 31.23
N GLY A 253 -4.50 -11.24 30.38
CA GLY A 253 -5.52 -12.28 30.20
C GLY A 253 -4.93 -13.62 29.74
N ALA A 254 -4.05 -13.60 28.74
CA ALA A 254 -3.35 -14.79 28.27
C ALA A 254 -2.40 -15.40 29.34
N LYS A 255 -1.73 -14.57 30.15
CA LYS A 255 -0.92 -15.04 31.30
C LYS A 255 -1.77 -15.59 32.45
N LEU A 256 -2.98 -15.06 32.66
CA LEU A 256 -3.93 -15.57 33.65
C LEU A 256 -4.48 -16.94 33.24
N ASP A 257 -4.77 -17.17 31.97
CA ASP A 257 -5.16 -18.50 31.46
C ASP A 257 -4.00 -19.51 31.54
N LEU A 258 -2.76 -19.10 31.25
CA LEU A 258 -1.58 -19.95 31.44
C LEU A 258 -1.28 -20.25 32.92
N ARG A 259 -1.55 -19.32 33.84
CA ARG A 259 -1.44 -19.54 35.29
C ARG A 259 -2.57 -20.41 35.85
N ARG A 260 -3.74 -20.45 35.20
CA ARG A 260 -4.83 -21.38 35.56
C ARG A 260 -4.50 -22.84 35.21
N VAL A 261 -3.58 -23.06 34.28
CA VAL A 261 -3.01 -24.39 33.95
C VAL A 261 -1.77 -24.72 34.80
N SER A 262 -1.20 -23.75 35.51
CA SER A 262 0.03 -23.90 36.29
C SER A 262 -0.13 -23.30 37.69
N SER A 263 -1.08 -23.81 38.47
CA SER A 263 -1.11 -23.57 39.90
C SER A 263 -0.08 -24.45 40.62
N ALA A 264 1.11 -23.91 40.86
CA ALA A 264 1.79 -24.05 42.16
C ALA A 264 2.93 -23.00 42.28
N THR A 265 2.85 -22.27 43.38
CA THR A 265 3.89 -21.48 44.05
C THR A 265 4.00 -20.00 43.69
N GLU A 266 3.72 -19.20 44.72
CA GLU A 266 3.80 -17.74 44.87
C GLU A 266 5.22 -17.17 44.73
N ILE A 267 5.32 -15.86 44.51
CA ILE A 267 5.99 -14.89 45.41
C ILE A 267 5.86 -13.46 44.80
N SER A 268 5.64 -12.51 45.69
CA SER A 268 5.46 -11.06 45.50
C SER A 268 6.78 -10.29 45.36
N ASN A 269 6.75 -9.14 44.65
CA ASN A 269 7.22 -7.81 45.11
C ASN A 269 7.32 -6.85 43.92
N GLU A 270 6.67 -5.68 44.02
CA GLU A 270 6.68 -4.60 43.04
C GLU A 270 7.12 -3.32 43.76
N GLU A 271 8.25 -2.75 43.33
CA GLU A 271 8.82 -1.51 43.89
C GLU A 271 8.74 -0.40 42.84
N THR A 272 8.20 0.74 43.26
CA THR A 272 7.93 1.95 42.48
C THR A 272 9.18 2.81 42.25
N VAL A 273 9.41 3.28 41.02
CA VAL A 273 10.32 4.40 40.74
C VAL A 273 9.66 5.37 39.76
N PRO A 274 9.41 6.63 40.17
CA PRO A 274 9.69 7.73 39.23
C PRO A 274 10.14 9.02 39.93
N ALA A 275 11.37 9.48 39.70
CA ALA A 275 11.73 10.88 40.03
C ALA A 275 12.93 11.49 39.26
N ARG A 276 13.70 10.74 38.45
CA ARG A 276 14.99 11.26 37.92
C ARG A 276 15.09 11.48 36.41
N ILE A 277 14.03 11.26 35.63
CA ILE A 277 14.06 11.45 34.16
C ILE A 277 13.61 12.86 33.73
N ALA A 278 13.03 13.67 34.63
CA ALA A 278 12.40 14.94 34.26
C ALA A 278 13.37 16.12 33.98
N ALA A 279 14.66 16.03 34.34
CA ALA A 279 15.55 17.19 34.34
C ALA A 279 16.49 17.32 33.11
N ALA A 280 16.62 16.29 32.27
CA ALA A 280 17.56 16.29 31.14
C ALA A 280 16.96 16.75 29.79
N THR A 281 15.65 17.02 29.73
CA THR A 281 14.92 17.23 28.45
C THR A 281 14.66 18.71 28.11
N SER A 282 15.09 19.66 28.93
CA SER A 282 14.70 21.07 28.78
C SER A 282 15.63 21.94 27.93
N ALA A 283 16.86 21.52 27.64
CA ALA A 283 17.89 22.40 27.08
C ALA A 283 18.10 22.31 25.55
N GLN A 284 17.37 21.45 24.83
CA GLN A 284 17.52 21.28 23.37
C GLN A 284 16.28 21.71 22.56
N ARG A 285 15.42 22.54 23.18
CA ARG A 285 14.05 22.84 22.74
C ARG A 285 13.87 24.22 22.07
N THR A 286 14.85 24.70 21.30
CA THR A 286 14.75 26.05 20.67
C THR A 286 15.07 26.10 19.18
N ARG A 287 15.08 24.95 18.47
CA ARG A 287 15.18 24.95 17.00
C ARG A 287 14.46 23.80 16.30
N ASN A 288 13.46 23.21 16.94
CA ASN A 288 12.59 22.22 16.29
C ASN A 288 11.36 22.96 15.75
N GLU A 289 11.40 23.30 14.47
CA GLU A 289 10.17 23.36 13.69
C GLU A 289 9.42 22.07 13.97
N THR A 290 8.26 22.20 14.62
CA THR A 290 7.34 21.10 14.88
C THR A 290 6.79 20.63 13.55
N HIS A 291 7.60 19.89 12.78
CA HIS A 291 7.11 19.09 11.67
C HIS A 291 6.20 18.03 12.28
N ASP A 292 4.89 18.22 12.09
CA ASP A 292 3.88 17.30 12.57
C ASP A 292 4.08 15.97 11.84
N ARG A 293 4.60 14.99 12.57
CA ARG A 293 4.89 13.67 12.02
C ARG A 293 3.59 12.99 11.61
N LYS A 294 3.51 12.56 10.35
CA LYS A 294 2.29 11.96 9.80
C LYS A 294 2.32 10.44 9.95
N LEU A 295 1.38 9.87 10.69
CA LEU A 295 1.12 8.42 10.69
C LEU A 295 -0.05 8.11 9.75
N THR A 296 0.16 7.24 8.78
CA THR A 296 -0.88 6.74 7.87
C THR A 296 -0.98 5.23 8.00
N ILE A 297 -2.18 4.71 8.26
CA ILE A 297 -2.44 3.27 8.39
C ILE A 297 -3.36 2.85 7.25
N ILE A 298 -2.96 1.86 6.46
CA ILE A 298 -3.70 1.39 5.28
C ILE A 298 -3.96 -0.10 5.40
N PRO A 299 -5.23 -0.53 5.46
CA PRO A 299 -5.56 -1.94 5.43
C PRO A 299 -5.15 -2.57 4.10
N VAL A 300 -4.36 -3.64 4.14
CA VAL A 300 -3.93 -4.36 2.92
C VAL A 300 -5.10 -4.97 2.15
N GLN A 301 -6.21 -5.25 2.84
CA GLN A 301 -7.44 -5.74 2.24
C GLN A 301 -8.18 -4.66 1.44
N MET A 302 -8.06 -3.39 1.83
CA MET A 302 -8.73 -2.29 1.14
C MET A 302 -8.22 -2.15 -0.30
N GLY A 303 -6.89 -2.25 -0.48
CA GLY A 303 -6.29 -2.22 -1.82
C GLY A 303 -6.81 -3.33 -2.73
N LEU A 304 -6.88 -4.57 -2.24
CA LEU A 304 -7.43 -5.70 -3.01
C LEU A 304 -8.92 -5.52 -3.30
N PHE A 305 -9.71 -5.09 -2.32
CA PHE A 305 -11.14 -4.87 -2.48
C PHE A 305 -11.41 -3.78 -3.53
N CYS A 306 -10.74 -2.63 -3.45
CA CYS A 306 -10.87 -1.56 -4.43
C CYS A 306 -10.47 -2.02 -5.83
N MET A 307 -9.36 -2.75 -5.98
CA MET A 307 -8.95 -3.30 -7.27
C MET A 307 -9.98 -4.29 -7.82
N ALA A 308 -10.54 -5.16 -6.98
CA ALA A 308 -11.57 -6.11 -7.37
C ALA A 308 -12.87 -5.41 -7.77
N VAL A 309 -13.30 -4.38 -7.03
CA VAL A 309 -14.50 -3.59 -7.35
C VAL A 309 -14.32 -2.81 -8.65
N LEU A 310 -13.16 -2.18 -8.86
CA LEU A 310 -12.87 -1.48 -10.11
C LEU A 310 -12.84 -2.45 -11.31
N ALA A 311 -12.18 -3.60 -11.16
CA ALA A 311 -12.13 -4.61 -12.20
C ALA A 311 -13.52 -5.23 -12.47
N ALA A 312 -14.25 -5.63 -11.44
CA ALA A 312 -15.58 -6.23 -11.57
C ALA A 312 -16.60 -5.24 -12.12
N GLY A 313 -16.59 -3.99 -11.66
CA GLY A 313 -17.45 -2.93 -12.20
C GLY A 313 -17.18 -2.66 -13.67
N TYR A 314 -15.89 -2.59 -14.05
CA TYR A 314 -15.50 -2.43 -15.44
C TYR A 314 -15.91 -3.62 -16.31
N VAL A 315 -15.64 -4.85 -15.86
CA VAL A 315 -15.98 -6.08 -16.60
C VAL A 315 -17.49 -6.27 -16.70
N ALA A 316 -18.24 -6.11 -15.60
CA ALA A 316 -19.70 -6.22 -15.61
C ALA A 316 -20.33 -5.19 -16.55
N TYR A 317 -19.82 -3.97 -16.54
CA TYR A 317 -20.27 -2.92 -17.46
C TYR A 317 -19.98 -3.29 -18.93
N VAL A 318 -18.76 -3.74 -19.25
CA VAL A 318 -18.39 -4.16 -20.61
C VAL A 318 -19.23 -5.36 -21.07
N LEU A 319 -19.42 -6.36 -20.21
CA LEU A 319 -20.23 -7.54 -20.52
C LEU A 319 -21.71 -7.20 -20.69
N SER A 320 -22.27 -6.34 -19.85
CA SER A 320 -23.66 -5.88 -19.99
C SER A 320 -23.90 -5.27 -21.36
N ARG A 321 -22.96 -4.43 -21.84
CA ARG A 321 -23.04 -3.83 -23.18
C ARG A 321 -22.81 -4.83 -24.30
N ALA A 322 -21.92 -5.80 -24.12
CA ALA A 322 -21.69 -6.85 -25.10
C ALA A 322 -22.90 -7.79 -25.25
N ILE A 323 -23.57 -8.14 -24.14
CA ILE A 323 -24.79 -8.96 -24.16
C ILE A 323 -25.94 -8.20 -24.81
N GLU A 324 -26.17 -6.94 -24.45
CA GLU A 324 -27.16 -6.09 -25.13
C GLU A 324 -26.93 -6.00 -26.64
N PHE A 325 -25.66 -6.01 -27.09
CA PHE A 325 -25.31 -6.04 -28.50
C PHE A 325 -25.61 -7.41 -29.15
N LEU A 326 -25.19 -8.51 -28.53
CA LEU A 326 -25.41 -9.88 -29.04
C LEU A 326 -26.88 -10.30 -29.08
N GLU A 327 -27.68 -9.93 -28.06
CA GLU A 327 -29.11 -10.21 -28.03
C GLU A 327 -29.85 -9.49 -29.17
N ARG A 328 -29.39 -8.29 -29.54
CA ARG A 328 -29.97 -7.55 -30.67
C ARG A 328 -29.66 -8.19 -32.01
N ASP A 329 -28.41 -8.57 -32.25
CA ASP A 329 -28.02 -9.26 -33.49
C ASP A 329 -28.80 -10.57 -33.68
N LEU A 330 -28.94 -11.37 -32.61
CA LEU A 330 -29.68 -12.65 -32.66
C LEU A 330 -31.18 -12.48 -32.91
N VAL A 331 -31.79 -11.39 -32.45
CA VAL A 331 -33.21 -11.10 -32.71
C VAL A 331 -33.42 -10.56 -34.14
N SER A 332 -32.42 -9.88 -34.71
CA SER A 332 -32.50 -9.35 -36.08
C SER A 332 -32.43 -10.43 -37.18
N GLU A 333 -31.86 -11.60 -36.90
CA GLU A 333 -31.71 -12.69 -37.89
C GLU A 333 -32.93 -13.62 -38.02
N HIS A 334 -33.99 -13.42 -37.24
CA HIS A 334 -35.26 -14.12 -37.47
C HIS A 334 -36.28 -13.18 -38.14
N PRO A 335 -36.34 -13.15 -39.49
CA PRO A 335 -37.43 -12.48 -40.18
C PRO A 335 -38.74 -13.20 -39.82
N THR A 336 -39.51 -12.61 -38.91
CA THR A 336 -40.90 -13.00 -38.63
C THR A 336 -41.81 -12.41 -39.70
N GLU A 337 -41.47 -12.57 -40.97
CA GLU A 337 -42.43 -12.40 -42.06
C GLU A 337 -43.03 -13.78 -42.39
N PRO A 338 -44.22 -14.12 -41.87
CA PRO A 338 -44.97 -15.27 -42.35
C PRO A 338 -45.35 -15.15 -43.84
N ASP A 339 -45.21 -13.97 -44.45
CA ASP A 339 -45.65 -13.69 -45.83
C ASP A 339 -44.58 -14.00 -46.90
N PHE A 340 -43.30 -14.17 -46.53
CA PHE A 340 -42.26 -14.51 -47.52
C PHE A 340 -42.47 -15.88 -48.17
N TRP A 341 -43.10 -16.82 -47.45
CA TRP A 341 -43.49 -18.11 -48.01
C TRP A 341 -44.77 -18.01 -48.85
N ALA A 342 -45.70 -17.09 -48.55
CA ALA A 342 -46.95 -16.96 -49.29
C ALA A 342 -46.71 -16.58 -50.77
N ASP A 343 -45.81 -15.63 -51.03
CA ASP A 343 -45.44 -15.24 -52.40
C ASP A 343 -44.61 -16.30 -53.13
N SER A 344 -43.77 -17.05 -52.40
CA SER A 344 -42.98 -18.15 -52.97
C SER A 344 -43.86 -19.35 -53.39
N PHE A 345 -44.93 -19.64 -52.65
CA PHE A 345 -45.91 -20.67 -53.04
C PHE A 345 -46.79 -20.22 -54.21
N GLN A 346 -47.08 -18.92 -54.33
CA GLN A 346 -47.85 -18.37 -55.45
C GLN A 346 -47.03 -18.32 -56.76
N GLN A 347 -45.71 -18.12 -56.69
CA GLN A 347 -44.83 -18.23 -57.87
C GLN A 347 -44.49 -19.67 -58.28
N ALA A 348 -44.60 -20.64 -57.37
CA ALA A 348 -44.34 -22.06 -57.67
C ALA A 348 -45.54 -22.83 -58.26
N GLY A 349 -46.72 -22.19 -58.39
CA GLY A 349 -47.90 -22.78 -59.04
C GLY A 349 -48.49 -24.00 -58.31
N LEU A 350 -48.35 -24.07 -56.98
CA LEU A 350 -48.82 -25.18 -56.15
C LEU A 350 -50.08 -24.87 -55.32
N LEU A 351 -50.86 -23.86 -55.72
CA LEU A 351 -52.21 -23.59 -55.23
C LEU A 351 -53.17 -23.34 -56.38
#